data_AF-A0A396Z0U9-F1
#
_entry.id   AF-A0A396Z0U9-F1
#
_cell.length_a   1.000
_cell.length_b   1.000
_cell.length_c   1.000
_cell.angle_alpha   90.00
_cell.angle_beta   90.00
_cell.angle_gamma   90.00
#
_symmetry.space_group_name_H-M   'P 1'
#
loop_
_entity.id
_entity.type
_entity.pdbx_description
1 polymer ?
#
loop_
_entity_poly.entity_id
_entity_poly.type
_entity_poly.pdbx_seq_one_letter_code
_entity_poly.pdbx_strand_id
1 'polypeptide(L)'
;MKKNTFNSVTFKISLFILIYSNTLLADKNSITFWFPDENHTYDHLVKVTNCNTQFDDNNPESFEPNKTFLTMYGDSLGDFVNEGAYGYFGWDKFLTLMNFGIEWNVQNLAIGGYTTNSVYNLITKCAESDVKRFNFKTAPNVAFEIGGNDFWHNSLMLTFMPWKFPSVVDRVIYNTKAILFQLRHPRRDKDVLVMGNFPNLSYSPTLGNYSQYFNVGAVQPGYNFTSYMNQLHDSQATALHDDTQKAILTLLPPFGWLALLYMPIDLDKLQGDFAQAIVGIKQAYNEALSTIEIQTGLDELNVLHSQIKNSGISPTGKDEWYWIWLHTIKNNISMISSIGMFLTQGPLEQLTNEMNVSKGKVHFLPMYHLFIRQKDCFEFGQCWVANPWLYQDPVGHLNYLGYTVWASALSAKVIELDWHNSLKNGPPKYNGAVSIPGDDTVITLPDGEHGTDEVVIVPSEIDLLLLICLFTGKCW
;
A
#
# COMPACT_ATOMS: atom_id res chain seq x y z
N MET A 1 -18.40 4.70 -47.81
CA MET A 1 -18.94 5.07 -46.47
C MET A 1 -20.20 4.27 -46.21
N LYS A 2 -20.11 3.17 -45.46
CA LYS A 2 -21.28 2.46 -44.89
C LYS A 2 -21.37 2.85 -43.41
N LYS A 3 -22.46 3.51 -43.02
CA LYS A 3 -22.77 3.83 -41.62
C LYS A 3 -23.34 2.58 -40.96
N ASN A 4 -22.65 2.05 -39.95
CA ASN A 4 -23.22 1.08 -39.03
C ASN A 4 -24.08 1.83 -38.00
N THR A 5 -25.39 1.61 -38.05
CA THR A 5 -26.34 1.97 -36.99
C THR A 5 -26.22 0.96 -35.85
N PHE A 6 -25.55 1.35 -34.77
CA PHE A 6 -25.61 0.63 -33.50
C PHE A 6 -26.98 0.86 -32.86
N ASN A 7 -27.70 -0.22 -32.57
CA ASN A 7 -29.08 -0.21 -32.09
C ASN A 7 -29.19 0.38 -30.67
N SER A 8 -30.03 1.42 -30.53
CA SER A 8 -30.38 2.11 -29.27
C SER A 8 -30.96 1.20 -28.17
N VAL A 9 -31.35 -0.03 -28.49
CA VAL A 9 -32.00 -0.96 -27.56
C VAL A 9 -30.95 -1.67 -26.67
N THR A 10 -29.77 -1.99 -27.20
CA THR A 10 -28.70 -2.65 -26.45
C THR A 10 -28.11 -1.74 -25.37
N PHE A 11 -28.02 -0.43 -25.65
CA PHE A 11 -27.53 0.57 -24.70
C PHE A 11 -28.46 0.76 -23.49
N LYS A 12 -29.79 0.66 -23.70
CA LYS A 12 -30.77 0.81 -22.62
C LYS A 12 -30.85 -0.41 -21.70
N ILE A 13 -30.59 -1.61 -22.21
CA ILE A 13 -30.55 -2.84 -21.41
C ILE A 13 -29.27 -2.86 -20.55
N SER A 14 -28.13 -2.41 -21.08
CA SER A 14 -26.90 -2.23 -20.28
C SER A 14 -27.08 -1.19 -19.15
N LEU A 15 -27.80 -0.10 -19.42
CA LEU A 15 -28.09 0.93 -18.42
C LEU A 15 -29.07 0.43 -17.33
N PHE A 16 -30.05 -0.40 -17.69
CA PHE A 16 -31.00 -0.97 -16.72
C PHE A 16 -30.38 -2.05 -15.82
N ILE A 17 -29.39 -2.80 -16.30
CA ILE A 17 -28.62 -3.75 -15.47
C ILE A 17 -27.72 -2.98 -14.48
N LEU A 18 -27.16 -1.85 -14.88
CA LEU A 18 -26.38 -0.93 -14.03
C LEU A 18 -27.22 -0.29 -12.90
N ILE A 19 -28.51 -0.10 -13.09
CA ILE A 19 -29.39 0.57 -12.10
C ILE A 19 -29.98 -0.44 -11.09
N TYR A 20 -30.04 -1.74 -11.43
CA TYR A 20 -30.61 -2.78 -10.57
C TYR A 20 -29.58 -3.67 -9.85
N SER A 21 -28.27 -3.47 -10.06
CA SER A 21 -27.20 -4.18 -9.36
C SER A 21 -26.80 -3.58 -8.00
N ASN A 22 -27.52 -2.58 -7.49
CA ASN A 22 -27.19 -1.82 -6.28
C ASN A 22 -27.08 -2.66 -4.98
N THR A 23 -27.56 -3.91 -4.96
CA THR A 23 -27.38 -4.82 -3.81
C THR A 23 -26.28 -5.87 -4.03
N LEU A 24 -25.80 -6.05 -5.26
CA LEU A 24 -24.71 -6.98 -5.61
C LEU A 24 -23.34 -6.30 -5.66
N LEU A 25 -23.29 -4.97 -5.62
CA LEU A 25 -22.08 -4.12 -5.54
C LEU A 25 -21.69 -3.75 -4.09
N ALA A 26 -22.36 -4.36 -3.10
CA ALA A 26 -22.19 -4.07 -1.67
C ALA A 26 -21.21 -5.03 -0.96
N ASP A 27 -20.67 -6.00 -1.69
CA ASP A 27 -19.64 -6.91 -1.20
C ASP A 27 -18.27 -6.36 -1.61
N LYS A 28 -17.30 -6.28 -0.69
CA LYS A 28 -15.90 -5.93 -1.00
C LYS A 28 -15.33 -6.80 -2.14
N ASN A 29 -15.95 -7.95 -2.41
CA ASN A 29 -15.61 -8.87 -3.50
C ASN A 29 -16.26 -8.56 -4.86
N SER A 30 -17.03 -7.48 -5.00
CA SER A 30 -17.78 -7.15 -6.22
C SER A 30 -17.15 -6.00 -7.02
N ILE A 31 -16.12 -6.33 -7.80
CA ILE A 31 -15.57 -5.49 -8.88
C ILE A 31 -15.27 -4.04 -8.42
N THR A 32 -14.39 -3.93 -7.42
CA THR A 32 -13.73 -2.69 -6.96
C THR A 32 -12.89 -2.02 -8.07
N PHE A 33 -12.36 -2.80 -9.02
CA PHE A 33 -11.51 -2.33 -10.12
C PHE A 33 -12.11 -1.23 -11.01
N TRP A 34 -13.43 -1.27 -11.28
CA TRP A 34 -14.03 -0.32 -12.22
C TRP A 34 -14.45 1.00 -11.57
N PHE A 35 -14.69 1.00 -10.24
CA PHE A 35 -15.13 2.17 -9.49
C PHE A 35 -14.63 2.07 -8.03
N PRO A 36 -13.37 2.45 -7.74
CA PRO A 36 -12.93 2.66 -6.36
C PRO A 36 -13.73 3.83 -5.80
N ASP A 37 -14.85 3.53 -5.13
CA ASP A 37 -15.68 4.55 -4.51
C ASP A 37 -15.37 4.57 -3.02
N GLU A 38 -14.36 5.37 -2.67
CA GLU A 38 -14.03 5.79 -1.31
C GLU A 38 -15.31 6.07 -0.51
N ASN A 39 -16.27 6.78 -1.12
CA ASN A 39 -17.51 7.16 -0.46
C ASN A 39 -18.43 5.96 -0.24
N HIS A 40 -18.51 5.01 -1.17
CA HIS A 40 -19.38 3.84 -1.02
C HIS A 40 -18.87 2.89 0.06
N THR A 41 -17.58 2.54 0.03
CA THR A 41 -16.99 1.63 1.03
C THR A 41 -16.96 2.27 2.42
N TYR A 42 -16.61 3.56 2.50
CA TYR A 42 -16.68 4.33 3.74
C TYR A 42 -18.13 4.45 4.25
N ASP A 43 -19.09 4.83 3.40
CA ASP A 43 -20.47 5.03 3.82
C ASP A 43 -21.12 3.71 4.25
N HIS A 44 -20.82 2.61 3.56
CA HIS A 44 -21.29 1.31 3.97
C HIS A 44 -20.74 0.96 5.37
N LEU A 45 -19.42 1.04 5.56
CA LEU A 45 -18.80 0.74 6.85
C LEU A 45 -19.30 1.67 7.97
N VAL A 46 -19.35 2.98 7.74
CA VAL A 46 -19.64 3.96 8.81
C VAL A 46 -21.13 4.15 9.04
N LYS A 47 -21.95 4.22 7.97
CA LYS A 47 -23.38 4.56 8.04
C LYS A 47 -24.28 3.33 8.05
N VAL A 48 -23.93 2.26 7.34
CA VAL A 48 -24.77 1.06 7.24
C VAL A 48 -24.42 0.05 8.33
N THR A 49 -23.13 -0.29 8.50
CA THR A 49 -22.72 -1.30 9.49
C THR A 49 -22.40 -0.71 10.87
N ASN A 50 -22.48 0.61 11.04
CA ASN A 50 -22.06 1.31 12.26
C ASN A 50 -20.65 0.92 12.71
N CYS A 51 -19.72 0.92 11.76
CA CYS A 51 -18.33 0.53 11.92
C CYS A 51 -18.12 -0.91 12.39
N ASN A 52 -19.05 -1.82 12.09
CA ASN A 52 -18.85 -3.24 12.41
C ASN A 52 -17.75 -3.83 11.52
N THR A 53 -16.67 -4.24 12.16
CA THR A 53 -15.50 -4.89 11.54
C THR A 53 -15.47 -6.40 11.76
N GLN A 54 -16.51 -6.97 12.35
CA GLN A 54 -16.78 -8.40 12.39
C GLN A 54 -17.86 -8.71 11.35
N PHE A 55 -17.43 -9.01 10.12
CA PHE A 55 -18.33 -9.15 8.98
C PHE A 55 -19.09 -10.47 9.04
N ASP A 56 -18.37 -11.58 8.94
CA ASP A 56 -18.84 -12.95 9.13
C ASP A 56 -17.63 -13.85 9.46
N ASP A 57 -17.90 -15.09 9.89
CA ASP A 57 -16.85 -16.07 10.28
C ASP A 57 -16.07 -16.65 9.09
N ASN A 58 -16.52 -16.40 7.85
CA ASN A 58 -15.90 -16.91 6.62
C ASN A 58 -15.09 -15.84 5.87
N ASN A 59 -15.16 -14.58 6.30
CA ASN A 59 -14.50 -13.47 5.66
C ASN A 59 -13.07 -13.32 6.24
N PRO A 60 -12.02 -13.49 5.42
CA PRO A 60 -10.64 -13.46 5.88
C PRO A 60 -10.21 -12.09 6.44
N GLU A 61 -10.95 -11.00 6.14
CA GLU A 61 -10.68 -9.66 6.66
C GLU A 61 -11.48 -9.33 7.93
N SER A 62 -12.31 -10.26 8.42
CA SER A 62 -13.12 -10.10 9.62
C SER A 62 -12.27 -10.13 10.88
N PHE A 63 -12.61 -9.30 11.87
CA PHE A 63 -11.93 -9.34 13.16
C PHE A 63 -12.34 -10.57 13.99
N GLU A 64 -11.36 -11.42 14.27
CA GLU A 64 -11.45 -12.56 15.16
C GLU A 64 -10.63 -12.31 16.44
N PRO A 65 -11.27 -12.19 17.63
CA PRO A 65 -10.57 -11.77 18.85
C PRO A 65 -9.36 -12.61 19.30
N ASN A 66 -9.37 -13.90 18.98
CA ASN A 66 -8.35 -14.85 19.41
C ASN A 66 -7.33 -15.17 18.32
N LYS A 67 -7.49 -14.62 17.11
CA LYS A 67 -6.61 -14.89 15.97
C LYS A 67 -6.04 -13.61 15.37
N THR A 68 -6.88 -12.59 15.19
CA THR A 68 -6.48 -11.34 14.53
C THR A 68 -5.54 -10.54 15.42
N PHE A 69 -4.24 -10.64 15.13
CA PHE A 69 -3.20 -9.92 15.85
C PHE A 69 -2.70 -8.68 15.11
N LEU A 70 -3.07 -8.49 13.83
CA LEU A 70 -2.69 -7.33 13.04
C LEU A 70 -3.89 -6.76 12.28
N THR A 71 -4.09 -5.45 12.35
CA THR A 71 -5.02 -4.69 11.51
C THR A 71 -4.23 -3.76 10.60
N MET A 72 -4.51 -3.80 9.30
CA MET A 72 -3.89 -2.92 8.30
C MET A 72 -4.86 -1.81 7.89
N TYR A 73 -4.40 -0.56 7.93
CA TYR A 73 -5.03 0.54 7.20
C TYR A 73 -4.16 0.91 6.00
N GLY A 74 -4.76 1.53 5.00
CA GLY A 74 -4.03 2.01 3.85
C GLY A 74 -4.97 2.46 2.74
N ASP A 75 -4.41 2.57 1.54
CA ASP A 75 -5.14 2.94 0.35
C ASP A 75 -5.29 1.75 -0.62
N SER A 76 -5.33 2.01 -1.93
CA SER A 76 -5.48 0.96 -2.95
C SER A 76 -4.35 -0.04 -2.96
N LEU A 77 -3.16 0.33 -2.46
CA LEU A 77 -2.03 -0.60 -2.34
C LEU A 77 -2.28 -1.69 -1.29
N GLY A 78 -3.05 -1.40 -0.24
CA GLY A 78 -3.47 -2.40 0.74
C GLY A 78 -4.77 -3.09 0.35
N ASP A 79 -5.70 -2.36 -0.28
CA ASP A 79 -7.04 -2.83 -0.66
C ASP A 79 -6.94 -3.90 -1.76
N PHE A 80 -6.10 -3.68 -2.77
CA PHE A 80 -6.03 -4.53 -3.97
C PHE A 80 -5.14 -5.77 -3.83
N VAL A 81 -4.69 -6.08 -2.62
CA VAL A 81 -3.82 -7.23 -2.35
C VAL A 81 -4.50 -8.54 -2.78
N ASN A 82 -5.79 -8.71 -2.50
CA ASN A 82 -6.56 -9.90 -2.86
C ASN A 82 -7.18 -9.85 -4.26
N GLU A 83 -6.98 -8.77 -5.02
CA GLU A 83 -7.55 -8.62 -6.35
C GLU A 83 -6.75 -9.39 -7.39
N GLY A 84 -7.41 -10.24 -8.17
CA GLY A 84 -6.78 -11.03 -9.24
C GLY A 84 -6.15 -10.20 -10.38
N ALA A 85 -6.42 -8.90 -10.46
CA ALA A 85 -5.73 -8.01 -11.40
C ALA A 85 -4.40 -7.50 -10.85
N TYR A 86 -4.17 -7.58 -9.54
CA TYR A 86 -3.08 -6.93 -8.81
C TYR A 86 -2.30 -7.92 -7.94
N GLY A 87 -2.74 -8.14 -6.69
CA GLY A 87 -2.02 -8.98 -5.74
C GLY A 87 -2.43 -10.45 -5.74
N TYR A 88 -3.56 -10.83 -6.34
CA TYR A 88 -4.07 -12.21 -6.48
C TYR A 88 -4.42 -12.96 -5.17
N PHE A 89 -3.90 -12.53 -4.02
CA PHE A 89 -3.99 -13.26 -2.76
C PHE A 89 -4.10 -12.29 -1.57
N GLY A 90 -4.79 -12.67 -0.49
CA GLY A 90 -4.80 -11.88 0.74
C GLY A 90 -3.42 -11.80 1.43
N TRP A 91 -3.31 -10.87 2.39
CA TRP A 91 -2.11 -10.71 3.21
C TRP A 91 -1.70 -11.99 3.93
N ASP A 92 -2.66 -12.77 4.40
CA ASP A 92 -2.47 -14.09 5.01
C ASP A 92 -1.56 -15.00 4.16
N LYS A 93 -1.88 -15.16 2.88
CA LYS A 93 -1.12 -16.04 1.97
C LYS A 93 0.27 -15.50 1.68
N PHE A 94 0.38 -14.20 1.43
CA PHE A 94 1.68 -13.58 1.20
C PHE A 94 2.58 -13.66 2.43
N LEU A 95 2.04 -13.46 3.63
CA LEU A 95 2.81 -13.52 4.87
C LEU A 95 3.14 -14.97 5.27
N THR A 96 2.25 -15.93 5.02
CA THR A 96 2.52 -17.37 5.17
C THR A 96 3.70 -17.79 4.29
N LEU A 97 3.81 -17.28 3.06
CA LEU A 97 4.95 -17.53 2.19
C LEU A 97 6.28 -17.02 2.82
N MET A 98 6.22 -15.96 3.63
CA MET A 98 7.41 -15.39 4.27
C MET A 98 7.78 -16.14 5.55
N ASN A 99 6.79 -16.65 6.28
CA ASN A 99 7.02 -17.42 7.49
C ASN A 99 5.91 -18.45 7.71
N PHE A 100 6.26 -19.71 7.50
CA PHE A 100 5.37 -20.86 7.63
C PHE A 100 5.02 -21.22 9.09
N GLY A 101 5.83 -20.78 10.06
CA GLY A 101 5.64 -21.10 11.48
C GLY A 101 4.60 -20.22 12.20
N ILE A 102 4.01 -19.25 11.49
CA ILE A 102 3.06 -18.28 12.04
C ILE A 102 1.70 -18.48 11.35
N GLU A 103 0.64 -18.62 12.15
CA GLU A 103 -0.74 -18.59 11.67
C GLU A 103 -1.15 -17.12 11.47
N TRP A 104 -1.06 -16.64 10.24
CA TRP A 104 -1.35 -15.24 9.91
C TRP A 104 -2.85 -14.99 9.86
N ASN A 105 -3.36 -14.14 10.74
CA ASN A 105 -4.71 -13.60 10.66
C ASN A 105 -4.64 -12.08 10.73
N VAL A 106 -4.80 -11.46 9.55
CA VAL A 106 -4.64 -10.03 9.32
C VAL A 106 -5.94 -9.44 8.86
N GLN A 107 -6.47 -8.50 9.61
CA GLN A 107 -7.62 -7.71 9.20
C GLN A 107 -7.18 -6.61 8.25
N ASN A 108 -7.78 -6.53 7.07
CA ASN A 108 -7.50 -5.49 6.09
C ASN A 108 -8.61 -4.44 6.05
N LEU A 109 -8.30 -3.22 6.52
CA LEU A 109 -9.16 -2.04 6.47
C LEU A 109 -8.62 -0.97 5.51
N ALA A 110 -7.70 -1.33 4.61
CA ALA A 110 -7.29 -0.46 3.52
C ALA A 110 -8.46 -0.24 2.55
N ILE A 111 -8.55 0.98 1.99
CA ILE A 111 -9.63 1.36 1.06
C ILE A 111 -9.04 2.22 -0.05
N GLY A 112 -9.28 1.82 -1.31
CA GLY A 112 -8.85 2.53 -2.50
C GLY A 112 -9.19 4.03 -2.48
N GLY A 113 -8.20 4.87 -2.79
CA GLY A 113 -8.34 6.33 -2.83
C GLY A 113 -8.11 7.06 -1.50
N TYR A 114 -7.97 6.33 -0.39
CA TYR A 114 -7.78 6.95 0.92
C TYR A 114 -6.51 7.82 0.94
N THR A 115 -6.66 8.99 1.56
CA THR A 115 -5.56 9.86 1.98
C THR A 115 -5.28 9.67 3.47
N THR A 116 -4.20 10.27 3.97
CA THR A 116 -3.94 10.36 5.42
C THR A 116 -5.13 10.95 6.19
N ASN A 117 -5.82 11.95 5.61
CA ASN A 117 -7.03 12.53 6.19
C ASN A 117 -8.20 11.54 6.21
N SER A 118 -8.35 10.72 5.16
CA SER A 118 -9.41 9.70 5.08
C SER A 118 -9.28 8.68 6.20
N VAL A 119 -8.07 8.15 6.46
CA VAL A 119 -7.80 7.23 7.56
C VAL A 119 -8.08 7.88 8.92
N TYR A 120 -7.61 9.12 9.12
CA TYR A 120 -7.91 9.88 10.34
C TYR A 120 -9.43 10.00 10.57
N ASN A 121 -10.18 10.35 9.53
CA ASN A 121 -11.62 10.52 9.62
C ASN A 121 -12.35 9.21 9.89
N LEU A 122 -11.96 8.10 9.24
CA LEU A 122 -12.51 6.77 9.52
C LEU A 122 -12.40 6.43 11.00
N ILE A 123 -11.19 6.52 11.54
CA ILE A 123 -10.91 6.18 12.94
C ILE A 123 -11.67 7.11 13.89
N THR A 124 -11.73 8.41 13.59
CA THR A 124 -12.49 9.40 14.37
C THR A 124 -13.97 9.04 14.39
N LYS A 125 -14.56 8.83 13.21
CA LYS A 125 -15.99 8.60 12.99
C LYS A 125 -16.45 7.30 13.63
N CYS A 126 -15.61 6.28 13.60
CA CYS A 126 -15.87 5.01 14.28
C CYS A 126 -15.66 5.07 15.81
N ALA A 127 -15.17 6.19 16.33
CA ALA A 127 -15.07 6.46 17.75
C ALA A 127 -16.07 7.52 18.26
N GLU A 128 -17.02 7.97 17.45
CA GLU A 128 -17.94 9.06 17.83
C GLU A 128 -19.04 8.63 18.80
N SER A 129 -19.57 7.40 18.69
CA SER A 129 -20.67 6.90 19.51
C SER A 129 -20.36 5.55 20.13
N ASP A 130 -21.02 5.21 21.23
CA ASP A 130 -20.79 3.94 21.94
C ASP A 130 -21.02 2.72 21.07
N VAL A 131 -22.07 2.76 20.25
CA VAL A 131 -22.38 1.69 19.29
C VAL A 131 -21.23 1.50 18.31
N LYS A 132 -20.71 2.58 17.73
CA LYS A 132 -19.59 2.51 16.80
C LYS A 132 -18.29 2.08 17.49
N ARG A 133 -18.00 2.57 18.69
CA ARG A 133 -16.81 2.18 19.48
C ARG A 133 -16.80 0.69 19.81
N PHE A 134 -17.98 0.14 20.13
CA PHE A 134 -18.15 -1.28 20.42
C PHE A 134 -18.03 -2.16 19.17
N ASN A 135 -18.57 -1.70 18.05
CA ASN A 135 -18.57 -2.43 16.78
C ASN A 135 -17.22 -2.35 16.06
N PHE A 136 -16.49 -1.24 16.21
CA PHE A 136 -15.20 -1.02 15.56
C PHE A 136 -14.10 -1.73 16.34
N LYS A 137 -13.95 -3.01 16.03
CA LYS A 137 -12.96 -3.89 16.66
C LYS A 137 -11.74 -4.05 15.77
N THR A 138 -10.57 -3.85 16.37
CA THR A 138 -9.29 -3.98 15.68
C THR A 138 -8.30 -4.73 16.55
N ALA A 139 -7.29 -5.32 15.92
CA ALA A 139 -6.19 -6.00 16.54
C ALA A 139 -5.44 -5.13 17.57
N PRO A 140 -4.68 -5.73 18.50
CA PRO A 140 -3.80 -4.98 19.40
C PRO A 140 -2.69 -4.25 18.63
N ASN A 141 -2.25 -4.79 17.49
CA ASN A 141 -1.24 -4.19 16.64
C ASN A 141 -1.87 -3.65 15.35
N VAL A 142 -1.45 -2.46 14.94
CA VAL A 142 -1.95 -1.76 13.77
C VAL A 142 -0.78 -1.37 12.89
N ALA A 143 -0.88 -1.63 11.59
CA ALA A 143 0.06 -1.14 10.60
C ALA A 143 -0.65 -0.26 9.56
N PHE A 144 0.04 0.73 9.01
CA PHE A 144 -0.49 1.47 7.87
C PHE A 144 0.59 2.01 6.93
N GLU A 145 0.30 1.95 5.64
CA GLU A 145 1.00 2.64 4.55
C GLU A 145 -0.03 3.58 3.92
N ILE A 146 0.22 4.88 3.97
CA ILE A 146 -0.76 5.90 3.54
C ILE A 146 -0.04 7.21 3.23
N GLY A 147 -0.48 7.90 2.18
CA GLY A 147 0.10 9.20 1.79
C GLY A 147 0.27 9.38 0.28
N GLY A 148 0.22 8.30 -0.50
CA GLY A 148 0.41 8.36 -1.95
C GLY A 148 -0.69 9.20 -2.60
N ASN A 149 -1.93 8.98 -2.17
CA ASN A 149 -3.08 9.76 -2.64
C ASN A 149 -3.07 11.22 -2.21
N ASP A 150 -2.41 11.58 -1.10
CA ASP A 150 -2.22 12.98 -0.72
C ASP A 150 -1.42 13.74 -1.79
N PHE A 151 -0.44 13.09 -2.42
CA PHE A 151 0.30 13.66 -3.55
C PHE A 151 -0.42 13.50 -4.88
N TRP A 152 -1.06 12.34 -5.12
CA TRP A 152 -1.81 12.09 -6.35
C TRP A 152 -2.92 13.13 -6.57
N HIS A 153 -3.73 13.41 -5.54
CA HIS A 153 -4.80 14.42 -5.60
C HIS A 153 -4.28 15.86 -5.79
N ASN A 154 -3.00 16.10 -5.50
CA ASN A 154 -2.36 17.42 -5.63
C ASN A 154 -1.37 17.47 -6.81
N SER A 155 -1.31 16.41 -7.61
CA SER A 155 -0.28 16.22 -8.63
C SER A 155 -0.29 17.30 -9.70
N LEU A 156 -1.48 17.77 -10.12
CA LEU A 156 -1.61 18.87 -11.08
C LEU A 156 -1.03 20.17 -10.52
N MET A 157 -1.37 20.51 -9.27
CA MET A 157 -0.82 21.69 -8.62
C MET A 157 0.70 21.57 -8.48
N LEU A 158 1.19 20.44 -7.97
CA LEU A 158 2.61 20.19 -7.75
C LEU A 158 3.43 20.14 -9.05
N THR A 159 2.80 19.81 -10.17
CA THR A 159 3.41 19.90 -11.51
C THR A 159 3.77 21.35 -11.85
N PHE A 160 2.86 22.29 -11.60
CA PHE A 160 3.07 23.71 -11.91
C PHE A 160 3.67 24.51 -10.75
N MET A 161 3.62 23.98 -9.53
CA MET A 161 4.03 24.66 -8.31
C MET A 161 4.87 23.71 -7.43
N PRO A 162 6.05 23.27 -7.90
CA PRO A 162 6.88 22.33 -7.13
C PRO A 162 7.30 22.88 -5.75
N TRP A 163 7.36 24.20 -5.57
CA TRP A 163 7.61 24.80 -4.25
C TRP A 163 6.51 24.52 -3.21
N LYS A 164 5.38 23.91 -3.60
CA LYS A 164 4.30 23.45 -2.71
C LYS A 164 4.50 22.04 -2.18
N PHE A 165 5.52 21.31 -2.62
CA PHE A 165 5.86 19.99 -2.05
C PHE A 165 5.96 20.03 -0.51
N PRO A 166 6.68 20.98 0.12
CA PRO A 166 6.76 21.07 1.57
C PRO A 166 5.40 21.17 2.24
N SER A 167 4.46 21.96 1.69
CA SER A 167 3.11 22.09 2.25
C SER A 167 2.33 20.77 2.20
N VAL A 168 2.46 19.98 1.13
CA VAL A 168 1.81 18.67 1.05
C VAL A 168 2.47 17.66 2.00
N VAL A 169 3.80 17.68 2.10
CA VAL A 169 4.58 16.89 3.07
C VAL A 169 4.11 17.21 4.49
N ASP A 170 4.06 18.49 4.87
CA ASP A 170 3.64 18.94 6.20
C ASP A 170 2.23 18.47 6.54
N ARG A 171 1.29 18.49 5.58
CA ARG A 171 -0.05 17.91 5.77
C ARG A 171 0.02 16.41 6.06
N VAL A 172 0.76 15.65 5.25
CA VAL A 172 0.90 14.20 5.42
C VAL A 172 1.44 13.88 6.82
N ILE A 173 2.48 14.61 7.25
CA ILE A 173 3.07 14.46 8.59
C ILE A 173 2.07 14.84 9.67
N TYR A 174 1.37 15.96 9.53
CA TYR A 174 0.38 16.40 10.50
C TYR A 174 -0.77 15.39 10.67
N ASN A 175 -1.36 14.93 9.57
CA ASN A 175 -2.44 13.95 9.59
C ASN A 175 -1.97 12.60 10.15
N THR A 176 -0.75 12.17 9.79
CA THR A 176 -0.14 10.96 10.35
C THR A 176 0.04 11.10 11.85
N LYS A 177 0.53 12.24 12.34
CA LYS A 177 0.64 12.54 13.77
C LYS A 177 -0.73 12.41 14.43
N ALA A 178 -1.78 13.00 13.86
CA ALA A 178 -3.14 12.92 14.39
C ALA A 178 -3.67 11.47 14.47
N ILE A 179 -3.39 10.63 13.46
CA ILE A 179 -3.69 9.19 13.49
C ILE A 179 -2.95 8.51 14.65
N LEU A 180 -1.64 8.77 14.79
CA LEU A 180 -0.82 8.17 15.85
C LEU A 180 -1.31 8.55 17.24
N PHE A 181 -1.68 9.82 17.47
CA PHE A 181 -2.28 10.27 18.73
C PHE A 181 -3.56 9.52 19.06
N GLN A 182 -4.40 9.32 18.05
CA GLN A 182 -5.64 8.58 18.18
C GLN A 182 -5.42 7.10 18.51
N LEU A 183 -4.50 6.42 17.81
CA LEU A 183 -4.21 5.00 18.03
C LEU A 183 -3.47 4.74 19.36
N ARG A 184 -2.58 5.64 19.75
CA ARG A 184 -1.82 5.57 21.02
C ARG A 184 -2.54 6.22 22.21
N HIS A 185 -3.77 6.66 22.04
CA HIS A 185 -4.57 7.11 23.17
C HIS A 185 -4.71 5.98 24.19
N PRO A 186 -4.56 6.21 25.52
CA PRO A 186 -4.55 5.16 26.54
C PRO A 186 -5.76 4.22 26.54
N ARG A 187 -6.90 4.68 26.00
CA ARG A 187 -8.11 3.86 25.84
C ARG A 187 -8.04 2.84 24.71
N ARG A 188 -7.27 3.14 23.66
CA ARG A 188 -7.05 2.23 22.51
C ARG A 188 -5.76 1.44 22.68
N ASP A 189 -4.68 2.13 23.06
CA ASP A 189 -3.37 1.57 23.41
C ASP A 189 -2.87 0.54 22.37
N LYS A 190 -2.94 0.90 21.09
CA LYS A 190 -2.53 0.04 19.97
C LYS A 190 -1.03 0.09 19.73
N ASP A 191 -0.36 -1.02 19.47
CA ASP A 191 1.03 -0.96 19.01
C ASP A 191 1.01 -0.61 17.52
N VAL A 192 1.75 0.41 17.09
CA VAL A 192 1.58 1.01 15.76
C VAL A 192 2.83 0.89 14.91
N LEU A 193 2.66 0.49 13.65
CA LEU A 193 3.70 0.44 12.62
C LEU A 193 3.34 1.39 11.48
N VAL A 194 4.12 2.44 11.32
CA VAL A 194 4.07 3.33 10.16
C VAL A 194 4.97 2.76 9.09
N MET A 195 4.41 2.42 7.94
CA MET A 195 5.16 1.96 6.78
C MET A 195 5.36 3.14 5.83
N GLY A 196 6.61 3.39 5.45
CA GLY A 196 6.91 4.44 4.48
C GLY A 196 6.33 4.08 3.11
N ASN A 197 5.80 5.07 2.40
CA ASN A 197 5.37 4.90 1.01
C ASN A 197 6.56 4.55 0.11
N PHE A 198 6.30 4.18 -1.14
CA PHE A 198 7.32 3.85 -2.13
C PHE A 198 6.98 4.44 -3.50
N PRO A 199 7.96 4.60 -4.41
CA PRO A 199 7.75 5.37 -5.64
C PRO A 199 6.79 4.68 -6.62
N ASN A 200 6.11 5.46 -7.45
CA ASN A 200 5.40 4.99 -8.64
C ASN A 200 6.34 4.89 -9.85
N LEU A 201 5.90 4.18 -10.88
CA LEU A 201 6.55 4.18 -12.20
C LEU A 201 6.56 5.59 -12.79
N SER A 202 7.73 6.11 -13.11
CA SER A 202 7.90 7.52 -13.46
C SER A 202 8.79 7.71 -14.69
N TYR A 203 9.28 8.92 -14.96
CA TYR A 203 10.27 9.12 -16.02
C TYR A 203 11.64 8.70 -15.47
N SER A 204 12.33 7.83 -16.20
CA SER A 204 13.69 7.40 -15.89
C SER A 204 14.69 8.11 -16.81
N PRO A 205 15.74 8.73 -16.29
CA PRO A 205 16.79 9.30 -17.14
C PRO A 205 17.57 8.26 -17.95
N THR A 206 17.53 6.98 -17.55
CA THR A 206 18.22 5.90 -18.26
C THR A 206 17.32 5.09 -19.19
N LEU A 207 16.02 5.04 -18.92
CA LEU A 207 15.05 4.25 -19.69
C LEU A 207 14.02 5.08 -20.46
N GLY A 208 13.97 6.40 -20.21
CA GLY A 208 13.01 7.32 -20.82
C GLY A 208 11.65 7.31 -20.13
N ASN A 209 10.58 7.49 -20.91
CA ASN A 209 9.21 7.48 -20.37
C ASN A 209 8.81 6.06 -19.97
N TYR A 210 7.99 5.90 -18.92
CA TYR A 210 7.52 4.59 -18.48
C TYR A 210 6.89 3.76 -19.62
N SER A 211 6.17 4.38 -20.55
CA SER A 211 5.56 3.70 -21.70
C SER A 211 6.58 3.05 -22.65
N GLN A 212 7.87 3.35 -22.51
CA GLN A 212 8.96 2.79 -23.32
C GLN A 212 9.59 1.55 -22.68
N TYR A 213 9.50 1.41 -21.36
CA TYR A 213 10.16 0.33 -20.61
C TYR A 213 9.21 -0.50 -19.74
N PHE A 214 7.94 -0.11 -19.64
CA PHE A 214 6.93 -0.80 -18.87
C PHE A 214 5.78 -1.26 -19.75
N ASN A 215 5.39 -2.51 -19.56
CA ASN A 215 4.25 -3.13 -20.23
C ASN A 215 3.27 -3.67 -19.18
N VAL A 216 2.05 -3.17 -19.22
CA VAL A 216 0.98 -3.52 -18.26
C VAL A 216 0.69 -5.02 -18.37
N GLY A 217 0.68 -5.70 -17.23
CA GLY A 217 0.42 -7.15 -17.18
C GLY A 217 1.51 -8.01 -17.81
N ALA A 218 2.73 -7.49 -18.01
CA ALA A 218 3.86 -8.31 -18.44
C ALA A 218 4.32 -9.31 -17.37
N VAL A 219 4.10 -8.98 -16.09
CA VAL A 219 4.41 -9.83 -14.94
C VAL A 219 3.10 -10.36 -14.37
N GLN A 220 2.83 -11.64 -14.57
CA GLN A 220 1.63 -12.32 -14.10
C GLN A 220 2.02 -13.67 -13.47
N PRO A 221 1.35 -14.10 -12.40
CA PRO A 221 1.59 -15.42 -11.84
C PRO A 221 1.10 -16.48 -12.84
N GLY A 222 1.91 -17.51 -13.08
CA GLY A 222 1.48 -18.68 -13.82
C GLY A 222 0.45 -19.50 -13.03
N TYR A 223 -0.35 -20.31 -13.72
CA TYR A 223 -1.36 -21.19 -13.08
C TYR A 223 -0.77 -22.03 -11.93
N ASN A 224 0.43 -22.57 -12.13
CA ASN A 224 1.11 -23.39 -11.13
C ASN A 224 1.40 -22.59 -9.85
N PHE A 225 1.87 -21.34 -9.97
CA PHE A 225 2.12 -20.48 -8.81
C PHE A 225 0.85 -20.28 -7.97
N THR A 226 -0.26 -19.97 -8.62
CA THR A 226 -1.55 -19.77 -7.95
C THR A 226 -2.05 -21.04 -7.27
N SER A 227 -1.93 -22.18 -7.94
CA SER A 227 -2.29 -23.47 -7.36
C SER A 227 -1.45 -23.78 -6.11
N TYR A 228 -0.14 -23.56 -6.17
CA TYR A 228 0.75 -23.86 -5.06
C TYR A 228 0.61 -22.90 -3.88
N MET A 229 0.33 -21.61 -4.11
CA MET A 229 0.04 -20.66 -3.04
C MET A 229 -1.21 -21.05 -2.23
N ASN A 230 -2.25 -21.52 -2.89
CA ASN A 230 -3.45 -22.02 -2.21
C ASN A 230 -3.16 -23.31 -1.44
N GLN A 231 -2.48 -24.27 -2.08
CA GLN A 231 -2.10 -25.52 -1.44
C GLN A 231 -1.21 -25.30 -0.21
N LEU A 232 -0.26 -24.36 -0.29
CA LEU A 232 0.63 -23.97 0.80
C LEU A 232 -0.17 -23.51 2.02
N HIS A 233 -1.10 -22.58 1.83
CA HIS A 233 -1.92 -22.02 2.90
C HIS A 233 -2.77 -23.11 3.58
N ASP A 234 -3.49 -23.92 2.80
CA ASP A 234 -4.37 -24.97 3.33
C ASP A 234 -3.58 -26.05 4.07
N SER A 235 -2.41 -26.41 3.54
CA SER A 235 -1.53 -27.41 4.14
C SER A 235 -0.82 -26.88 5.39
N GLN A 236 -0.53 -25.57 5.47
CA GLN A 236 0.04 -24.93 6.66
C GLN A 236 -0.90 -25.07 7.87
N ALA A 237 -2.18 -24.76 7.68
CA ALA A 237 -3.17 -24.86 8.76
C ALA A 237 -3.21 -26.28 9.36
N THR A 238 -3.15 -27.29 8.50
CA THR A 238 -3.08 -28.70 8.92
C THR A 238 -1.77 -29.00 9.66
N ALA A 239 -0.63 -28.53 9.15
CA ALA A 239 0.69 -28.77 9.72
C ALA A 239 0.88 -28.10 11.10
N LEU A 240 0.26 -26.94 11.34
CA LEU A 240 0.32 -26.24 12.63
C LEU A 240 -0.47 -26.95 13.75
N HIS A 241 -1.39 -27.85 13.40
CA HIS A 241 -2.11 -28.70 14.34
C HIS A 241 -1.36 -30.01 14.70
N ASP A 242 -0.24 -30.31 14.03
CA ASP A 242 0.65 -31.44 14.34
C ASP A 242 1.90 -30.93 15.06
N ASP A 243 2.12 -31.34 16.31
CA ASP A 243 3.24 -30.87 17.14
C ASP A 243 4.62 -31.14 16.53
N THR A 244 4.76 -32.23 15.76
CA THR A 244 6.02 -32.60 15.10
C THR A 244 6.29 -31.71 13.90
N GLN A 245 5.26 -31.47 13.08
CA GLN A 245 5.38 -30.59 11.91
C GLN A 245 5.55 -29.14 12.34
N LYS A 246 4.80 -28.67 13.34
CA LYS A 246 4.95 -27.33 13.93
C LYS A 246 6.38 -27.09 14.44
N ALA A 247 7.00 -28.06 15.09
CA ALA A 247 8.39 -27.98 15.52
C ALA A 247 9.36 -27.84 14.34
N ILE A 248 9.07 -28.46 13.19
CA ILE A 248 9.88 -28.32 11.97
C ILE A 248 9.67 -26.95 11.31
N LEU A 249 8.42 -26.49 11.21
CA LEU A 249 8.08 -25.19 10.61
C LEU A 249 8.72 -24.02 11.37
N THR A 250 8.77 -24.10 12.70
CA THR A 250 9.41 -23.09 13.55
C THR A 250 10.94 -23.10 13.46
N LEU A 251 11.55 -24.18 12.96
CA LEU A 251 12.99 -24.28 12.70
C LEU A 251 13.39 -23.80 11.30
N LEU A 252 12.43 -23.69 10.37
CA LEU A 252 12.68 -23.04 9.08
C LEU A 252 13.00 -21.57 9.35
N PRO A 253 14.09 -21.01 8.78
CA PRO A 253 14.47 -19.62 9.02
C PRO A 253 13.29 -18.66 8.78
N PRO A 254 13.23 -17.51 9.47
CA PRO A 254 12.17 -16.49 9.30
C PRO A 254 12.20 -15.76 7.94
N PHE A 255 12.79 -16.38 6.92
CA PHE A 255 13.03 -15.86 5.58
C PHE A 255 12.46 -16.84 4.52
N GLY A 256 11.25 -17.35 4.71
CA GLY A 256 10.62 -18.44 3.95
C GLY A 256 11.05 -18.53 2.49
N TRP A 257 10.73 -17.54 1.65
CA TRP A 257 11.07 -17.55 0.22
C TRP A 257 12.54 -17.21 -0.14
N LEU A 258 13.20 -16.32 0.61
CA LEU A 258 14.61 -15.94 0.34
C LEU A 258 15.55 -17.10 0.70
N ALA A 259 15.29 -17.78 1.81
CA ALA A 259 16.03 -18.96 2.21
C ALA A 259 15.74 -20.14 1.25
N LEU A 260 14.53 -20.21 0.68
CA LEU A 260 14.18 -21.19 -0.35
C LEU A 260 15.02 -21.04 -1.63
N LEU A 261 15.42 -19.83 -2.03
CA LEU A 261 16.29 -19.65 -3.21
C LEU A 261 17.69 -20.25 -3.02
N TYR A 262 18.22 -20.24 -1.79
CA TYR A 262 19.63 -20.54 -1.53
C TYR A 262 19.89 -21.80 -0.69
N MET A 263 18.87 -22.48 -0.15
CA MET A 263 19.06 -23.69 0.67
C MET A 263 18.63 -24.99 -0.04
N PRO A 264 19.41 -26.08 0.12
CA PRO A 264 18.91 -27.44 -0.05
C PRO A 264 18.07 -27.77 1.19
N ILE A 265 16.75 -27.62 1.10
CA ILE A 265 15.87 -27.98 2.21
C ILE A 265 15.74 -29.50 2.24
N ASP A 266 16.09 -30.11 3.38
CA ASP A 266 15.75 -31.49 3.69
C ASP A 266 14.24 -31.57 4.00
N LEU A 267 13.44 -31.68 2.93
CA LEU A 267 11.98 -31.73 2.97
C LEU A 267 11.45 -33.11 3.40
N ASP A 268 12.32 -34.10 3.65
CA ASP A 268 11.94 -35.48 3.92
C ASP A 268 11.12 -35.65 5.22
N LYS A 269 11.02 -34.60 6.05
CA LYS A 269 10.25 -34.57 7.30
C LYS A 269 8.94 -33.77 7.22
N LEU A 270 8.66 -33.07 6.11
CA LEU A 270 7.39 -32.38 5.89
C LEU A 270 6.45 -33.27 5.05
N GLN A 271 5.15 -33.24 5.33
CA GLN A 271 4.19 -34.01 4.54
C GLN A 271 4.17 -33.56 3.07
N GLY A 272 3.94 -34.52 2.18
CA GLY A 272 4.19 -34.41 0.73
C GLY A 272 3.57 -33.19 0.06
N ASP A 273 2.31 -32.87 0.37
CA ASP A 273 1.59 -31.76 -0.28
C ASP A 273 2.14 -30.37 0.11
N PHE A 274 2.55 -30.20 1.36
CA PHE A 274 3.18 -28.96 1.84
C PHE A 274 4.58 -28.78 1.25
N ALA A 275 5.38 -29.84 1.24
CA ALA A 275 6.70 -29.85 0.63
C ALA A 275 6.63 -29.58 -0.90
N GLN A 276 5.65 -30.17 -1.58
CA GLN A 276 5.42 -29.99 -3.01
C GLN A 276 5.01 -28.56 -3.35
N ALA A 277 4.13 -27.95 -2.55
CA ALA A 277 3.73 -26.54 -2.73
C ALA A 277 4.93 -25.60 -2.61
N ILE A 278 5.78 -25.82 -1.60
CA ILE A 278 7.02 -25.05 -1.39
C ILE A 278 7.96 -25.16 -2.60
N VAL A 279 8.21 -26.38 -3.09
CA VAL A 279 9.08 -26.62 -4.25
C VAL A 279 8.51 -25.99 -5.52
N GLY A 280 7.20 -26.13 -5.73
CA GLY A 280 6.50 -25.56 -6.88
C GLY A 280 6.56 -24.03 -6.92
N ILE A 281 6.39 -23.38 -5.77
CA ILE A 281 6.55 -21.92 -5.64
C ILE A 281 7.98 -21.50 -5.98
N LYS A 282 8.99 -22.21 -5.44
CA LYS A 282 10.40 -21.94 -5.75
C LYS A 282 10.70 -22.04 -7.24
N GLN A 283 10.20 -23.09 -7.91
CA GLN A 283 10.39 -23.27 -9.35
C GLN A 283 9.75 -22.12 -10.15
N ALA A 284 8.51 -21.76 -9.83
CA ALA A 284 7.81 -20.65 -10.48
C ALA A 284 8.54 -19.30 -10.30
N TYR A 285 9.09 -19.03 -9.10
CA TYR A 285 9.90 -17.83 -8.87
C TYR A 285 11.19 -17.84 -9.68
N ASN A 286 11.90 -18.97 -9.73
CA ASN A 286 13.14 -19.07 -10.52
C ASN A 286 12.87 -18.89 -12.03
N GLU A 287 11.77 -19.42 -12.54
CA GLU A 287 11.32 -19.18 -13.93
C GLU A 287 11.00 -17.71 -14.18
N ALA A 288 10.30 -17.05 -13.25
CA ALA A 288 10.02 -15.61 -13.35
C ALA A 288 11.31 -14.77 -13.28
N LEU A 289 12.20 -15.04 -12.32
CA LEU A 289 13.48 -14.33 -12.15
C LEU A 289 14.40 -14.52 -13.35
N SER A 290 14.52 -15.74 -13.88
CA SER A 290 15.32 -15.98 -15.09
C SER A 290 14.75 -15.25 -16.31
N THR A 291 13.42 -15.16 -16.44
CA THR A 291 12.77 -14.38 -17.49
C THR A 291 13.08 -12.88 -17.35
N ILE A 292 13.03 -12.36 -16.13
CA ILE A 292 13.40 -10.98 -15.81
C ILE A 292 14.88 -10.72 -16.13
N GLU A 293 15.80 -11.59 -15.70
CA GLU A 293 17.23 -11.49 -15.98
C GLU A 293 17.51 -11.51 -17.49
N ILE A 294 16.86 -12.39 -18.25
CA ILE A 294 16.98 -12.46 -19.72
C ILE A 294 16.47 -11.17 -20.37
N GLN A 295 15.35 -10.60 -19.91
CA GLN A 295 14.83 -9.32 -20.40
C GLN A 295 15.81 -8.17 -20.09
N THR A 296 16.40 -8.13 -18.88
CA THR A 296 17.39 -7.10 -18.53
C THR A 296 18.68 -7.19 -19.34
N GLY A 297 19.14 -8.40 -19.71
CA GLY A 297 20.36 -8.61 -20.49
C GLY A 297 20.23 -8.28 -21.99
N LEU A 298 19.01 -8.28 -22.53
CA LEU A 298 18.75 -8.05 -23.96
C LEU A 298 18.30 -6.59 -24.28
N ASP A 299 17.58 -5.93 -23.36
CA ASP A 299 17.03 -4.60 -23.61
C ASP A 299 17.92 -3.45 -23.09
N GLU A 300 18.63 -3.63 -21.96
CA GLU A 300 19.45 -2.55 -21.38
C GLU A 300 20.73 -2.25 -22.19
N LEU A 301 21.23 -3.20 -22.98
CA LEU A 301 22.45 -3.00 -23.77
C LEU A 301 22.19 -2.33 -25.14
N ASN A 302 21.00 -2.51 -25.72
CA ASN A 302 20.67 -1.99 -27.05
C ASN A 302 20.06 -0.58 -27.00
N VAL A 303 19.32 -0.23 -25.94
CA VAL A 303 18.70 1.10 -25.77
C VAL A 303 19.70 2.14 -25.28
N LEU A 304 20.65 1.75 -24.42
CA LEU A 304 21.66 2.66 -23.85
C LEU A 304 22.67 3.15 -24.90
N HIS A 305 22.97 2.32 -25.92
CA HIS A 305 23.92 2.67 -26.99
C HIS A 305 23.35 3.66 -28.02
N SER A 306 22.02 3.86 -28.06
CA SER A 306 21.35 4.64 -29.10
C SER A 306 20.78 5.99 -28.62
N GLN A 307 20.69 6.26 -27.31
CA GLN A 307 20.06 7.50 -26.80
C GLN A 307 20.98 8.47 -26.03
N ILE A 308 22.26 8.15 -25.79
CA ILE A 308 23.21 9.12 -25.21
C ILE A 308 23.89 9.92 -26.33
N LYS A 309 23.11 10.76 -27.02
CA LYS A 309 23.60 11.98 -27.70
C LYS A 309 22.50 13.03 -27.72
N ASN A 310 22.84 14.20 -27.17
CA ASN A 310 22.10 15.47 -27.08
C ASN A 310 21.28 15.59 -25.76
N SER A 311 21.55 16.54 -24.86
CA SER A 311 22.17 17.85 -25.05
C SER A 311 22.69 18.41 -23.71
N GLY A 312 23.97 18.82 -23.66
CA GLY A 312 24.36 20.01 -22.89
C GLY A 312 24.01 21.27 -23.71
N ILE A 313 24.00 22.51 -23.23
CA ILE A 313 24.56 23.25 -22.07
C ILE A 313 23.76 24.58 -21.97
N SER A 314 23.65 25.27 -20.82
CA SER A 314 23.98 26.72 -20.63
C SER A 314 23.55 27.36 -19.27
N PRO A 315 24.07 28.55 -18.89
CA PRO A 315 24.43 28.92 -17.51
C PRO A 315 23.94 30.33 -17.12
N THR A 316 22.67 30.51 -16.69
CA THR A 316 22.17 31.87 -16.39
C THR A 316 21.40 32.06 -15.07
N GLY A 317 21.16 31.03 -14.26
CA GLY A 317 20.80 31.19 -12.84
C GLY A 317 19.48 31.93 -12.57
N LYS A 318 18.36 31.19 -12.60
CA LYS A 318 17.21 31.19 -11.64
C LYS A 318 15.90 30.70 -12.26
N ASP A 319 15.78 30.66 -13.60
CA ASP A 319 14.51 30.28 -14.27
C ASP A 319 14.60 29.03 -15.18
N GLU A 320 15.79 28.60 -15.60
CA GLU A 320 15.95 27.41 -16.48
C GLU A 320 15.50 26.10 -15.81
N TRP A 321 15.69 25.97 -14.50
CA TRP A 321 15.33 24.75 -13.77
C TRP A 321 13.82 24.49 -13.81
N TYR A 322 12.99 25.54 -13.77
CA TYR A 322 11.54 25.40 -13.79
C TYR A 322 11.03 25.02 -15.18
N TRP A 323 11.65 25.57 -16.24
CA TRP A 323 11.36 25.13 -17.59
C TRP A 323 11.81 23.69 -17.84
N ILE A 324 12.99 23.28 -17.34
CA ILE A 324 13.44 21.88 -17.39
C ILE A 324 12.45 20.98 -16.63
N TRP A 325 12.06 21.37 -15.42
CA TRP A 325 11.04 20.68 -14.62
C TRP A 325 9.74 20.47 -15.42
N LEU A 326 9.18 21.53 -16.00
CA LEU A 326 7.98 21.43 -16.82
C LEU A 326 8.17 20.56 -18.06
N HIS A 327 9.31 20.63 -18.75
CA HIS A 327 9.58 19.79 -19.92
C HIS A 327 9.72 18.31 -19.56
N THR A 328 10.28 18.00 -18.39
CA THR A 328 10.45 16.63 -17.90
C THR A 328 9.13 16.04 -17.37
N ILE A 329 8.29 16.84 -16.69
CA ILE A 329 7.16 16.32 -15.90
C ILE A 329 5.81 16.44 -16.57
N LYS A 330 5.65 17.29 -17.60
CA LYS A 330 4.36 17.54 -18.26
C LYS A 330 3.64 16.28 -18.77
N ASN A 331 4.33 15.14 -18.83
CA ASN A 331 3.77 13.85 -19.25
C ASN A 331 3.83 12.74 -18.16
N ASN A 332 4.11 13.07 -16.89
CA ASN A 332 4.37 12.06 -15.87
C ASN A 332 3.86 12.45 -14.47
N ILE A 333 2.54 12.38 -14.26
CA ILE A 333 1.87 12.63 -12.97
C ILE A 333 2.42 11.71 -11.87
N SER A 334 2.79 10.47 -12.21
CA SER A 334 3.36 9.52 -11.27
C SER A 334 4.76 9.91 -10.78
N MET A 335 5.55 10.65 -11.57
CA MET A 335 6.82 11.23 -11.09
C MET A 335 6.59 12.22 -9.95
N ILE A 336 5.54 13.05 -10.04
CA ILE A 336 5.20 14.02 -9.00
C ILE A 336 4.83 13.32 -7.69
N SER A 337 3.99 12.29 -7.75
CA SER A 337 3.66 11.52 -6.56
C SER A 337 4.88 10.80 -5.98
N SER A 338 5.73 10.18 -6.82
CA SER A 338 6.98 9.55 -6.36
C SER A 338 7.92 10.50 -5.63
N ILE A 339 8.12 11.71 -6.18
CA ILE A 339 8.94 12.74 -5.53
C ILE A 339 8.34 13.14 -4.19
N GLY A 340 7.02 13.35 -4.14
CA GLY A 340 6.32 13.64 -2.88
C GLY A 340 6.53 12.56 -1.82
N MET A 341 6.32 11.30 -2.21
CA MET A 341 6.51 10.13 -1.35
C MET A 341 7.96 9.96 -0.88
N PHE A 342 8.94 10.33 -1.72
CA PHE A 342 10.36 10.37 -1.33
C PHE A 342 10.62 11.44 -0.26
N LEU A 343 10.12 12.65 -0.48
CA LEU A 343 10.32 13.78 0.42
C LEU A 343 9.65 13.57 1.79
N THR A 344 8.61 12.74 1.86
CA THR A 344 7.96 12.38 3.13
C THR A 344 8.70 11.34 3.96
N GLN A 345 9.63 10.55 3.41
CA GLN A 345 10.23 9.41 4.12
C GLN A 345 10.95 9.84 5.41
N GLY A 346 11.89 10.77 5.31
CA GLY A 346 12.66 11.27 6.45
C GLY A 346 11.77 11.90 7.54
N PRO A 347 10.85 12.82 7.17
CA PRO A 347 9.91 13.39 8.13
C PRO A 347 8.98 12.37 8.79
N LEU A 348 8.51 11.33 8.09
CA LEU A 348 7.69 10.25 8.69
C LEU A 348 8.49 9.41 9.69
N GLU A 349 9.73 9.07 9.36
CA GLU A 349 10.63 8.34 10.26
C GLU A 349 10.90 9.17 11.53
N GLN A 350 11.20 10.45 11.37
CA GLN A 350 11.41 11.38 12.48
C GLN A 350 10.16 11.48 13.37
N LEU A 351 8.99 11.72 12.77
CA LEU A 351 7.72 11.76 13.50
C LEU A 351 7.49 10.49 14.31
N THR A 352 7.75 9.33 13.69
CA THR A 352 7.57 8.03 14.35
C THR A 352 8.49 7.90 15.56
N ASN A 353 9.76 8.32 15.44
CA ASN A 353 10.71 8.32 16.55
C ASN A 353 10.26 9.26 17.68
N GLU A 354 9.79 10.47 17.36
CA GLU A 354 9.26 11.43 18.34
C GLU A 354 8.01 10.89 19.06
N MET A 355 7.10 10.27 18.32
CA MET A 355 5.88 9.65 18.87
C MET A 355 6.21 8.43 19.72
N ASN A 356 7.23 7.64 19.36
CA ASN A 356 7.67 6.53 20.19
C ASN A 356 8.30 7.01 21.50
N VAL A 357 9.10 8.07 21.49
CA VAL A 357 9.66 8.66 22.72
C VAL A 357 8.57 9.20 23.64
N SER A 358 7.52 9.82 23.08
CA SER A 358 6.47 10.48 23.85
C SER A 358 5.30 9.57 24.29
N LYS A 359 4.94 8.56 23.47
CA LYS A 359 3.77 7.69 23.69
C LYS A 359 4.11 6.20 23.77
N GLY A 360 5.32 5.80 23.36
CA GLY A 360 5.76 4.41 23.26
C GLY A 360 5.03 3.60 22.17
N LYS A 361 5.62 2.47 21.78
CA LYS A 361 5.01 1.45 20.91
C LYS A 361 4.61 2.00 19.53
N VAL A 362 5.43 2.90 18.99
CA VAL A 362 5.31 3.38 17.61
C VAL A 362 6.60 3.02 16.88
N HIS A 363 6.47 2.39 15.72
CA HIS A 363 7.58 1.84 14.96
C HIS A 363 7.49 2.29 13.51
N PHE A 364 8.65 2.41 12.85
CA PHE A 364 8.74 2.73 11.44
C PHE A 364 9.27 1.52 10.65
N LEU A 365 8.70 1.28 9.47
CA LEU A 365 9.21 0.33 8.49
C LEU A 365 9.55 1.09 7.20
N PRO A 366 10.85 1.28 6.89
CA PRO A 366 11.25 1.94 5.66
C PRO A 366 11.02 0.99 4.46
N MET A 367 10.05 1.28 3.61
CA MET A 367 9.79 0.46 2.41
C MET A 367 10.42 1.05 1.15
N TYR A 368 10.58 2.36 1.09
CA TYR A 368 10.96 3.10 -0.12
C TYR A 368 12.16 2.50 -0.87
N HIS A 369 13.22 2.14 -0.14
CA HIS A 369 14.45 1.58 -0.70
C HIS A 369 14.29 0.19 -1.36
N LEU A 370 13.22 -0.55 -1.04
CA LEU A 370 12.94 -1.88 -1.60
C LEU A 370 12.34 -1.79 -3.01
N PHE A 371 11.72 -0.66 -3.33
CA PHE A 371 10.92 -0.49 -4.55
C PHE A 371 11.56 0.46 -5.57
N ILE A 372 12.67 1.12 -5.23
CA ILE A 372 13.41 1.98 -6.15
C ILE A 372 14.17 1.17 -7.20
N ARG A 373 14.30 1.72 -8.40
CA ARG A 373 15.32 1.30 -9.36
C ARG A 373 16.67 1.79 -8.86
N GLN A 374 17.43 0.89 -8.25
CA GLN A 374 18.71 1.20 -7.60
C GLN A 374 19.71 1.91 -8.52
N LYS A 375 19.78 1.52 -9.80
CA LYS A 375 20.67 2.15 -10.79
C LYS A 375 20.38 3.64 -10.96
N ASP A 376 19.12 4.01 -11.15
CA ASP A 376 18.74 5.43 -11.27
C ASP A 376 19.01 6.21 -9.97
N CYS A 377 18.77 5.60 -8.81
CA CYS A 377 19.02 6.24 -7.53
C CYS A 377 20.51 6.43 -7.22
N PHE A 378 21.33 5.38 -7.30
CA PHE A 378 22.73 5.42 -6.84
C PHE A 378 23.70 5.96 -7.89
N GLU A 379 23.45 5.78 -9.20
CA GLU A 379 24.32 6.30 -10.25
C GLU A 379 23.94 7.73 -10.67
N PHE A 380 22.64 8.07 -10.63
CA PHE A 380 22.12 9.34 -11.16
C PHE A 380 21.44 10.23 -10.11
N GLY A 381 21.28 9.77 -8.86
CA GLY A 381 20.61 10.53 -7.80
C GLY A 381 19.09 10.61 -7.96
N GLN A 382 18.49 9.79 -8.84
CA GLN A 382 17.09 9.88 -9.26
C GLN A 382 16.23 8.88 -8.51
N CYS A 383 16.17 9.02 -7.18
CA CYS A 383 15.56 8.02 -6.29
C CYS A 383 14.02 8.03 -6.32
N TRP A 384 13.35 8.50 -7.37
CA TRP A 384 11.89 8.51 -7.52
C TRP A 384 11.39 7.55 -8.61
N VAL A 385 12.30 6.78 -9.21
CA VAL A 385 11.98 5.79 -10.23
C VAL A 385 11.75 4.45 -9.55
N ALA A 386 10.54 3.91 -9.70
CA ALA A 386 10.21 2.59 -9.23
C ALA A 386 10.87 1.48 -10.07
N ASN A 387 11.10 0.33 -9.46
CA ASN A 387 11.50 -0.89 -10.15
C ASN A 387 10.31 -1.44 -10.96
N PRO A 388 10.32 -1.41 -12.31
CA PRO A 388 9.18 -1.81 -13.14
C PRO A 388 8.68 -3.23 -12.93
N TRP A 389 9.54 -4.12 -12.43
CA TRP A 389 9.19 -5.53 -12.22
C TRP A 389 8.26 -5.78 -11.05
N LEU A 390 8.09 -4.80 -10.16
CA LEU A 390 7.27 -4.93 -8.95
C LEU A 390 5.86 -4.36 -9.13
N TYR A 391 5.57 -3.73 -10.28
CA TYR A 391 4.34 -2.99 -10.52
C TYR A 391 3.48 -3.65 -11.58
N GLN A 392 2.18 -3.52 -11.40
CA GLN A 392 1.16 -4.01 -12.32
C GLN A 392 0.71 -2.93 -13.30
N ASP A 393 0.71 -1.67 -12.86
CA ASP A 393 0.21 -0.54 -13.63
C ASP A 393 1.02 0.75 -13.37
N PRO A 394 0.88 1.79 -14.21
CA PRO A 394 1.68 3.01 -14.09
C PRO A 394 1.23 3.95 -12.96
N VAL A 395 0.07 3.70 -12.34
CA VAL A 395 -0.43 4.55 -11.24
C VAL A 395 0.11 4.11 -9.88
N GLY A 396 0.87 3.01 -9.83
CA GLY A 396 1.66 2.62 -8.66
C GLY A 396 1.23 1.31 -8.01
N HIS A 397 0.25 0.60 -8.56
CA HIS A 397 -0.19 -0.65 -7.95
C HIS A 397 0.83 -1.77 -8.15
N LEU A 398 1.04 -2.56 -7.10
CA LEU A 398 1.97 -3.66 -7.11
C LEU A 398 1.40 -4.88 -7.84
N ASN A 399 2.29 -5.65 -8.45
CA ASN A 399 1.98 -7.01 -8.88
C ASN A 399 2.34 -8.01 -7.76
N TYR A 400 2.13 -9.30 -7.99
CA TYR A 400 2.40 -10.35 -7.00
C TYR A 400 3.86 -10.39 -6.48
N LEU A 401 4.85 -10.00 -7.31
CA LEU A 401 6.25 -9.88 -6.88
C LEU A 401 6.44 -8.70 -5.92
N GLY A 402 5.83 -7.56 -6.24
CA GLY A 402 5.82 -6.38 -5.37
C GLY A 402 5.22 -6.68 -4.00
N TYR A 403 4.08 -7.36 -3.96
CA TYR A 403 3.46 -7.79 -2.70
C TYR A 403 4.30 -8.80 -1.91
N THR A 404 5.08 -9.64 -2.59
CA THR A 404 6.01 -10.57 -1.94
C THR A 404 7.16 -9.82 -1.28
N VAL A 405 7.73 -8.80 -1.95
CA VAL A 405 8.74 -7.90 -1.35
C VAL A 405 8.16 -7.17 -0.14
N TRP A 406 6.93 -6.66 -0.25
CA TRP A 406 6.27 -6.00 0.87
C TRP A 406 6.08 -6.96 2.05
N ALA A 407 5.42 -8.09 1.81
CA ALA A 407 5.14 -9.07 2.84
C ALA A 407 6.42 -9.55 3.52
N SER A 408 7.53 -9.65 2.79
CA SER A 408 8.84 -10.01 3.36
C SER A 408 9.30 -9.01 4.41
N ALA A 409 9.25 -7.72 4.09
CA ALA A 409 9.64 -6.67 5.02
C ALA A 409 8.68 -6.57 6.21
N LEU A 410 7.37 -6.66 5.95
CA LEU A 410 6.34 -6.61 6.98
C LEU A 410 6.44 -7.80 7.94
N SER A 411 6.59 -9.03 7.42
CA SER A 411 6.72 -10.25 8.20
C SER A 411 7.94 -10.19 9.12
N ALA A 412 9.11 -9.79 8.57
CA ALA A 412 10.32 -9.61 9.36
C ALA A 412 10.11 -8.61 10.50
N LYS A 413 9.43 -7.49 10.25
CA LYS A 413 9.15 -6.47 11.27
C LYS A 413 8.16 -6.96 12.34
N VAL A 414 7.10 -7.67 11.94
CA VAL A 414 6.14 -8.28 12.88
C VAL A 414 6.81 -9.28 13.82
N ILE A 415 7.78 -10.04 13.31
CA ILE A 415 8.57 -11.00 14.10
C ILE A 415 9.53 -10.27 15.04
N GLU A 416 10.25 -9.27 14.53
CA GLU A 416 11.15 -8.41 15.32
C GLU A 416 10.42 -7.79 16.53
N LEU A 417 9.18 -7.37 16.33
CA LEU A 417 8.34 -6.75 17.36
C LEU A 417 7.57 -7.76 18.23
N ASP A 418 7.71 -9.07 17.98
CA ASP A 418 6.98 -10.16 18.66
C ASP A 418 5.44 -10.06 18.57
N TRP A 419 4.91 -9.38 17.55
CA TRP A 419 3.49 -9.10 17.41
C TRP A 419 2.64 -10.34 17.14
N HIS A 420 3.20 -11.32 16.44
CA HIS A 420 2.58 -12.64 16.20
C HIS A 420 2.27 -13.41 17.49
N ASN A 421 2.88 -13.01 18.62
CA ASN A 421 2.66 -13.60 19.94
C ASN A 421 1.80 -12.72 20.87
N SER A 422 1.29 -11.59 20.38
CA SER A 422 0.56 -10.60 21.20
C SER A 422 -0.73 -11.15 21.84
N LEU A 423 -1.30 -12.23 21.30
CA LEU A 423 -2.52 -12.88 21.81
C LEU A 423 -2.25 -14.05 22.76
N LYS A 424 -0.98 -14.35 23.10
CA LYS A 424 -0.63 -15.47 24.02
C LYS A 424 -1.33 -15.40 25.38
N ASN A 425 -1.65 -14.19 25.83
CA ASN A 425 -2.29 -13.95 27.13
C ASN A 425 -3.81 -13.69 27.02
N GLY A 426 -4.43 -14.04 25.90
CA GLY A 426 -5.85 -13.85 25.63
C GLY A 426 -6.15 -12.74 24.62
N PRO A 427 -7.45 -12.48 24.36
CA PRO A 427 -7.87 -11.48 23.37
C PRO A 427 -7.41 -10.08 23.75
N PRO A 428 -7.35 -9.15 22.78
CA PRO A 428 -6.96 -7.76 23.06
C PRO A 428 -7.92 -7.10 24.05
N LYS A 429 -7.45 -6.02 24.69
CA LYS A 429 -8.26 -5.19 25.60
C LYS A 429 -9.63 -4.91 24.96
N TYR A 430 -10.68 -5.08 25.76
CA TYR A 430 -12.08 -4.88 25.36
C TYR A 430 -12.50 -5.68 24.13
N ASN A 431 -11.92 -6.87 23.91
CA ASN A 431 -12.25 -7.70 22.76
C ASN A 431 -12.02 -6.98 21.42
N GLY A 432 -11.01 -6.10 21.38
CA GLY A 432 -10.62 -5.32 20.20
C GLY A 432 -11.35 -3.97 20.06
N ALA A 433 -12.40 -3.71 20.85
CA ALA A 433 -13.18 -2.48 20.78
C ALA A 433 -12.36 -1.24 21.17
N VAL A 434 -12.77 -0.08 20.64
CA VAL A 434 -12.08 1.21 20.85
C VAL A 434 -12.14 1.70 22.31
N SER A 435 -13.16 1.30 23.08
CA SER A 435 -13.30 1.68 24.49
C SER A 435 -14.23 0.73 25.24
N ILE A 436 -14.31 0.93 26.56
CA ILE A 436 -15.28 0.25 27.43
C ILE A 436 -16.71 0.66 27.03
N PRO A 437 -17.67 -0.27 26.97
CA PRO A 437 -19.10 0.06 26.87
C PRO A 437 -19.55 0.96 28.03
N GLY A 438 -20.11 2.14 27.73
CA GLY A 438 -20.64 3.09 28.72
C GLY A 438 -19.67 4.19 29.20
N ASP A 439 -18.54 4.38 28.53
CA ASP A 439 -17.67 5.56 28.69
C ASP A 439 -17.85 6.50 27.48
N ASP A 440 -18.65 7.56 27.65
CA ASP A 440 -19.07 8.47 26.57
C ASP A 440 -17.98 9.44 26.12
N THR A 441 -16.84 9.51 26.81
CA THR A 441 -15.86 10.58 26.55
C THR A 441 -15.10 10.39 25.24
N VAL A 442 -15.34 11.33 24.31
CA VAL A 442 -14.69 11.43 23.01
C VAL A 442 -13.18 11.59 23.20
N ILE A 443 -12.39 10.79 22.49
CA ILE A 443 -10.94 10.96 22.40
C ILE A 443 -10.69 12.24 21.61
N THR A 444 -10.33 13.31 22.33
CA THR A 444 -9.93 14.59 21.75
C THR A 444 -8.42 14.76 21.90
N LEU A 445 -7.82 15.55 21.01
CA LEU A 445 -6.41 15.95 21.16
C LEU A 445 -6.23 16.66 22.51
N PRO A 446 -5.08 16.53 23.19
CA PRO A 446 -4.81 17.26 24.43
C PRO A 446 -4.95 18.77 24.23
N ASP A 447 -5.55 19.47 25.20
CA ASP A 447 -5.64 20.94 25.20
C ASP A 447 -4.24 21.56 25.05
N GLY A 448 -4.05 22.42 24.05
CA GLY A 448 -2.79 23.11 23.76
C GLY A 448 -2.03 22.60 22.53
N GLU A 449 -2.35 21.41 22.02
CA GLU A 449 -2.04 21.06 20.62
C GLU A 449 -3.13 21.66 19.73
N HIS A 450 -3.08 22.98 19.53
CA HIS A 450 -3.78 23.58 18.40
C HIS A 450 -3.36 22.78 17.17
N GLY A 451 -4.34 22.26 16.42
CA GLY A 451 -4.07 21.76 15.08
C GLY A 451 -3.25 22.83 14.39
N THR A 452 -2.02 22.50 14.01
CA THR A 452 -1.17 23.42 13.26
C THR A 452 -2.05 23.97 12.15
N ASP A 453 -2.11 25.31 12.05
CA ASP A 453 -2.94 26.07 11.12
C ASP A 453 -3.29 25.22 9.89
N GLU A 454 -4.59 25.08 9.58
CA GLU A 454 -5.07 24.29 8.43
C GLU A 454 -4.03 24.38 7.31
N VAL A 455 -3.31 23.27 7.07
CA VAL A 455 -2.20 23.30 6.12
C VAL A 455 -2.78 23.80 4.82
N VAL A 456 -2.42 25.02 4.40
CA VAL A 456 -3.08 25.68 3.27
C VAL A 456 -2.60 25.00 1.99
N ILE A 457 -3.32 23.94 1.61
CA ILE A 457 -3.11 23.23 0.33
C ILE A 457 -3.85 23.95 -0.80
N VAL A 458 -4.85 24.76 -0.45
CA VAL A 458 -5.62 25.54 -1.42
C VAL A 458 -4.67 26.54 -2.09
N PRO A 459 -4.69 26.66 -3.43
CA PRO A 459 -3.95 27.70 -4.12
C PRO A 459 -4.28 29.04 -3.49
N SER A 460 -3.27 29.70 -2.92
CA SER A 460 -3.41 31.07 -2.48
C SER A 460 -3.68 31.97 -3.69
N GLU A 461 -4.16 33.18 -3.47
CA GLU A 461 -4.39 34.13 -4.56
C GLU A 461 -3.13 34.34 -5.41
N ILE A 462 -1.94 34.32 -4.79
CA ILE A 462 -0.67 34.41 -5.49
C ILE A 462 -0.36 33.18 -6.33
N ASP A 463 -0.78 31.98 -5.89
CA ASP A 463 -0.62 30.74 -6.67
C ASP A 463 -1.48 30.77 -7.94
N LEU A 464 -2.71 31.29 -7.84
CA LEU A 464 -3.59 31.46 -9.00
C LEU A 464 -3.03 32.51 -9.98
N LEU A 465 -2.51 33.62 -9.47
CA LEU A 465 -1.86 34.66 -10.28
C LEU A 465 -0.58 34.14 -10.96
N LEU A 466 0.22 33.34 -10.25
CA LEU A 466 1.39 32.66 -10.82
C LEU A 466 0.97 31.65 -11.91
N LEU A 467 -0.08 30.86 -11.68
CA LEU A 467 -0.62 29.95 -12.69
C LEU A 467 -1.08 30.71 -13.94
N ILE A 468 -1.82 31.81 -13.78
CA ILE A 468 -2.25 32.67 -14.89
C ILE A 468 -1.03 33.24 -15.62
N CYS A 469 -0.05 33.79 -14.89
CA CYS A 469 1.21 34.29 -15.44
C CYS A 469 1.95 33.23 -16.27
N LEU A 470 2.03 31.99 -15.77
CA LEU A 470 2.67 30.86 -16.45
C LEU A 470 1.92 30.41 -17.72
N PHE A 471 0.59 30.39 -17.69
CA PHE A 471 -0.21 29.95 -18.84
C PHE A 471 -0.41 31.05 -19.89
N THR A 472 -0.46 32.32 -19.49
CA THR A 472 -0.72 33.45 -20.41
C THR A 472 0.52 34.24 -20.79
N GLY A 473 1.67 34.01 -20.14
CA GLY A 473 2.87 34.82 -20.27
C GLY A 473 2.69 36.27 -19.80
N LYS A 474 1.66 36.54 -18.99
CA LYS A 474 1.31 37.88 -18.49
C LYS A 474 1.29 37.86 -16.98
N CYS A 475 2.32 38.44 -16.38
CA CYS A 475 2.46 38.55 -14.94
C CYS A 475 2.01 39.95 -14.53
N TRP A 476 1.09 40.01 -13.57
CA TRP A 476 0.39 41.22 -13.14
C TRP A 476 1.01 41.80 -11.88
#